data_AF-A0A351QAV1-F1
#
_entry.id   AF-A0A351QAV1-F1
#
_cell.length_a   1.000
_cell.length_b   1.000
_cell.length_c   1.000
_cell.angle_alpha   90.00
_cell.angle_beta   90.00
_cell.angle_gamma   90.00
#
_symmetry.space_group_name_H-M   'P 1'
#
loop_
_entity.id
_entity.type
_entity.pdbx_description
1 polymer ?
#
loop_
_entity_poly.entity_id
_entity_poly.type
_entity_poly.pdbx_seq_one_letter_code
_entity_poly.pdbx_strand_id
1 'polypeptide(L)'
;MFPPFDEELAFKYCKEIISLLEEKKLSLVYTTEKISAERFANGIMIGVLVAKNSAQENKILFTVSGISRKIEGKFCDAIFIEPIVSNKKIMSALQKNDKEIHLLTDELKICKKDDLKKIQLRRSVLTSESLEKVYALYSFYCFNGKNRSLKQICKNR
;
A
#
# COMPACT_ATOMS: atom_id res chain seq x y z
N MET A 1 19.92 8.11 -8.68
CA MET A 1 19.09 7.15 -9.43
C MET A 1 19.90 5.87 -9.55
N PHE A 2 19.39 4.75 -9.05
CA PHE A 2 19.99 3.44 -9.31
C PHE A 2 19.92 3.17 -10.82
N PRO A 3 20.89 2.44 -11.42
CA PRO A 3 20.94 2.22 -12.87
C PRO A 3 19.58 1.75 -13.40
N PRO A 4 19.16 2.16 -14.61
CA PRO A 4 17.77 2.01 -15.01
C PRO A 4 17.43 0.52 -14.95
N PHE A 5 16.47 0.19 -14.09
CA PHE A 5 15.82 -1.09 -14.14
C PHE A 5 15.26 -1.26 -15.57
N ASP A 6 15.15 -2.50 -16.04
CA ASP A 6 14.65 -2.77 -17.39
C ASP A 6 13.14 -2.47 -17.44
N GLU A 7 12.79 -1.21 -17.70
CA GLU A 7 11.42 -0.69 -17.67
C GLU A 7 10.55 -1.31 -18.78
N GLU A 8 11.13 -1.55 -19.96
CA GLU A 8 10.44 -2.20 -21.07
C GLU A 8 10.06 -3.64 -20.71
N LEU A 9 11.01 -4.38 -20.13
CA LEU A 9 10.76 -5.74 -19.68
C LEU A 9 9.79 -5.79 -18.50
N ALA A 10 9.90 -4.86 -17.55
CA ALA A 10 8.95 -4.72 -16.45
C ALA A 10 7.53 -4.46 -16.97
N PHE A 11 7.37 -3.57 -17.95
CA PHE A 11 6.08 -3.28 -18.59
C PHE A 11 5.50 -4.49 -19.33
N LYS A 12 6.34 -5.27 -20.01
CA LYS A 12 5.91 -6.54 -20.63
C LYS A 12 5.33 -7.49 -19.57
N TYR A 13 6.02 -7.67 -18.45
CA TYR A 13 5.54 -8.51 -17.35
C TYR A 13 4.27 -7.97 -16.68
N CYS A 14 4.08 -6.65 -16.60
CA CYS A 14 2.79 -6.07 -16.18
C CYS A 14 1.65 -6.58 -17.06
N LYS A 15 1.80 -6.51 -18.39
CA LYS A 15 0.77 -6.97 -19.34
C LYS A 15 0.50 -8.47 -19.21
N GLU A 16 1.55 -9.27 -19.06
CA GLU A 16 1.41 -10.72 -18.89
C GLU A 16 0.62 -11.08 -17.61
N ILE A 17 0.94 -10.45 -16.47
CA ILE A 17 0.18 -10.70 -15.22
C ILE A 17 -1.27 -10.24 -15.36
N ILE A 18 -1.53 -9.11 -16.01
CA ILE A 18 -2.91 -8.65 -16.27
C ILE A 18 -3.67 -9.72 -17.06
N SER A 19 -3.10 -10.22 -18.16
CA SER A 19 -3.71 -11.29 -18.96
C SER A 19 -3.97 -12.55 -18.12
N LEU A 20 -3.02 -12.95 -17.28
CA LEU A 20 -3.17 -14.13 -16.42
C LEU A 20 -4.25 -13.95 -15.35
N LEU A 21 -4.43 -12.74 -14.82
CA LEU A 21 -5.53 -12.41 -13.91
C LEU A 21 -6.89 -12.43 -14.62
N GLU A 22 -6.96 -11.87 -15.83
CA GLU A 22 -8.18 -11.88 -16.67
C GLU A 22 -8.59 -13.31 -17.07
N GLU A 23 -7.61 -14.15 -17.41
CA GLU A 23 -7.77 -15.57 -17.70
C GLU A 23 -8.01 -16.42 -16.45
N LYS A 24 -8.02 -15.83 -15.24
CA LYS A 24 -8.18 -16.51 -13.95
C LYS A 24 -7.13 -17.58 -13.65
N LYS A 25 -5.97 -17.50 -14.31
CA LYS A 25 -4.78 -18.33 -14.02
C LYS A 25 -4.04 -17.84 -12.78
N LEU A 26 -4.15 -16.55 -12.49
CA LEU A 26 -3.79 -15.94 -11.22
C LEU A 26 -5.03 -15.38 -10.54
N SER A 27 -4.96 -15.16 -9.24
CA SER A 27 -6.07 -14.61 -8.45
C SER A 27 -5.65 -13.39 -7.66
N LEU A 28 -6.47 -12.34 -7.66
CA LEU A 28 -6.30 -11.17 -6.82
C LEU A 28 -7.20 -11.31 -5.59
N VAL A 29 -6.62 -11.70 -4.45
CA VAL A 29 -7.38 -12.03 -3.23
C VAL A 29 -7.26 -10.92 -2.21
N TYR A 30 -8.29 -10.79 -1.37
CA TYR A 30 -8.27 -9.85 -0.25
C TYR A 30 -7.42 -10.38 0.89
N THR A 31 -6.61 -9.51 1.49
CA THR A 31 -5.83 -9.80 2.71
C THR A 31 -6.60 -9.41 3.98
N THR A 32 -7.87 -9.02 3.82
CA THR A 32 -8.70 -8.44 4.88
C THR A 32 -10.07 -9.12 4.92
N GLU A 33 -10.56 -9.41 6.12
CA GLU A 33 -11.89 -10.01 6.31
C GLU A 33 -13.04 -9.04 5.99
N LYS A 34 -12.82 -7.73 6.20
CA LYS A 34 -13.81 -6.68 5.90
C LYS A 34 -13.43 -5.92 4.65
N ILE A 35 -14.26 -6.05 3.61
CA ILE A 35 -14.12 -5.27 2.38
C ILE A 35 -14.91 -3.97 2.56
N SER A 36 -14.24 -2.82 2.50
CA SER A 36 -14.92 -1.52 2.49
C SER A 36 -15.68 -1.36 1.16
N ALA A 37 -16.96 -1.00 1.23
CA ALA A 37 -17.79 -0.70 0.06
C ALA A 37 -17.17 0.40 -0.82
N GLU A 38 -16.51 1.39 -0.21
CA GLU A 38 -15.82 2.48 -0.91
C GLU A 38 -14.55 2.02 -1.64
N ARG A 39 -13.96 0.89 -1.23
CA ARG A 39 -12.73 0.34 -1.84
C ARG A 39 -12.98 -0.83 -2.78
N PHE A 40 -14.23 -1.29 -2.87
CA PHE A 40 -14.60 -2.45 -3.68
C PHE A 40 -14.38 -2.20 -5.18
N ALA A 41 -14.65 -0.97 -5.65
CA ALA A 41 -14.59 -0.58 -7.07
C ALA A 41 -13.29 0.12 -7.50
N ASN A 42 -12.30 0.27 -6.60
CA ASN A 42 -11.06 0.94 -6.97
C ASN A 42 -10.15 -0.01 -7.78
N GLY A 43 -9.64 0.49 -8.89
CA GLY A 43 -8.58 -0.18 -9.65
C GLY A 43 -7.34 -0.42 -8.79
N ILE A 44 -6.55 -1.43 -9.15
CA ILE A 44 -5.28 -1.73 -8.50
C ILE A 44 -4.14 -1.52 -9.48
N MET A 45 -3.08 -0.89 -8.99
CA MET A 45 -1.84 -0.78 -9.74
C MET A 45 -0.98 -2.02 -9.49
N ILE A 46 -0.36 -2.53 -10.54
CA ILE A 46 0.63 -3.59 -10.48
C ILE A 46 2.01 -2.94 -10.62
N GLY A 47 2.90 -3.25 -9.69
CA GLY A 47 4.30 -2.85 -9.75
C GLY A 47 5.17 -4.07 -10.08
N VAL A 48 6.12 -3.87 -10.98
CA VAL A 48 7.10 -4.90 -11.37
C VAL A 48 8.50 -4.33 -11.23
N LEU A 49 9.37 -5.12 -10.63
CA LEU A 49 10.80 -4.88 -10.60
C LEU A 49 11.50 -6.06 -11.26
N VAL A 50 12.30 -5.77 -12.28
CA VAL A 50 13.22 -6.74 -12.88
C VAL A 50 14.62 -6.42 -12.39
N ALA A 51 15.20 -7.32 -11.60
CA ALA A 51 16.55 -7.21 -11.07
C ALA A 51 17.43 -8.34 -11.62
N LYS A 52 18.74 -8.14 -11.65
CA LYS A 52 19.68 -9.22 -11.96
C LYS A 52 20.34 -9.74 -10.68
N ASN A 53 20.44 -11.05 -10.55
CA ASN A 53 21.23 -11.66 -9.48
C ASN A 53 22.74 -11.63 -9.81
N SER A 54 23.57 -12.16 -8.92
CA SER A 54 25.02 -12.25 -9.12
C SER A 54 25.42 -13.09 -10.34
N ALA A 55 24.56 -14.02 -10.78
CA ALA A 55 24.74 -14.84 -11.97
C ALA A 55 24.21 -14.18 -13.26
N GLN A 56 23.83 -12.89 -13.21
CA GLN A 56 23.21 -12.14 -14.31
C GLN A 56 21.84 -12.66 -14.77
N GLU A 57 21.20 -13.53 -13.99
CA GLU A 57 19.86 -14.02 -14.25
C GLU A 57 18.82 -13.00 -13.78
N ASN A 58 17.74 -12.87 -14.55
CA ASN A 58 16.62 -12.01 -14.18
C ASN A 58 15.84 -12.61 -13.00
N LYS A 59 15.58 -11.77 -12.00
CA LYS A 59 14.64 -12.00 -10.90
C LYS A 59 13.52 -10.98 -11.02
N ILE A 60 12.29 -11.49 -11.06
CA ILE A 60 11.09 -10.71 -11.30
C ILE A 60 10.33 -10.62 -9.98
N LEU A 61 10.08 -9.40 -9.52
CA LEU A 61 9.35 -9.14 -8.29
C LEU A 61 8.06 -8.41 -8.64
N PHE A 62 6.92 -8.97 -8.24
CA PHE A 62 5.60 -8.40 -8.44
C PHE A 62 5.05 -7.87 -7.13
N THR A 63 4.39 -6.72 -7.19
CA THR A 63 3.60 -6.18 -6.07
C THR A 63 2.31 -5.57 -6.60
N VAL A 64 1.34 -5.40 -5.72
CA VAL A 64 0.13 -4.61 -6.00
C VAL A 64 0.06 -3.40 -5.08
N SER A 65 -0.63 -2.35 -5.50
CA SER A 65 -0.83 -1.15 -4.69
C SER A 65 -1.76 -1.42 -3.50
N GLY A 66 -1.43 -0.79 -2.38
CA GLY A 66 -2.21 -0.90 -1.15
C GLY A 66 -1.84 -2.14 -0.35
N ILE A 67 -2.60 -2.39 0.71
CA ILE A 67 -2.32 -3.44 1.69
C ILE A 67 -3.45 -4.49 1.76
N SER A 68 -4.54 -4.25 1.03
CA SER A 68 -5.80 -4.99 1.17
C SER A 68 -5.96 -6.13 0.16
N ARG A 69 -5.07 -6.21 -0.84
CA ARG A 69 -5.06 -7.30 -1.82
C ARG A 69 -3.65 -7.84 -2.02
N LYS A 70 -3.57 -9.08 -2.50
CA LYS A 70 -2.34 -9.73 -2.97
C LYS A 70 -2.65 -10.60 -4.18
N ILE A 71 -1.62 -10.88 -4.98
CA ILE A 71 -1.73 -11.86 -6.07
C ILE A 71 -1.40 -13.24 -5.49
N GLU A 72 -2.26 -14.22 -5.75
CA GLU A 72 -2.05 -15.63 -5.46
C GLU A 72 -1.95 -16.43 -6.76
N GLY A 73 -1.04 -17.41 -6.75
CA GLY A 73 -0.74 -18.27 -7.88
C GLY A 73 0.75 -18.47 -8.07
N LYS A 74 1.12 -19.04 -9.22
CA LYS A 74 2.53 -19.25 -9.61
C LYS A 74 2.73 -18.69 -11.01
N PHE A 75 3.85 -18.00 -11.21
CA PHE A 75 4.26 -17.49 -12.51
C PHE A 75 5.78 -17.58 -12.61
N CYS A 76 6.27 -18.58 -13.35
CA CYS A 76 7.69 -18.88 -13.48
C CYS A 76 8.39 -18.89 -12.09
N ASP A 77 9.56 -18.28 -11.98
CA ASP A 77 10.31 -18.08 -10.74
C ASP A 77 10.09 -16.68 -10.13
N ALA A 78 8.96 -16.04 -10.44
CA ALA A 78 8.67 -14.71 -9.95
C ALA A 78 8.30 -14.70 -8.46
N ILE A 79 8.65 -13.61 -7.79
CA ILE A 79 8.39 -13.42 -6.36
C ILE A 79 7.27 -12.42 -6.20
N PHE A 80 6.17 -12.83 -5.56
CA PHE A 80 5.09 -11.93 -5.16
C PHE A 80 5.41 -11.32 -3.80
N ILE A 81 5.60 -10.01 -3.78
CA ILE A 81 6.03 -9.26 -2.61
C ILE A 81 4.81 -8.89 -1.76
N GLU A 82 4.86 -9.27 -0.48
CA GLU A 82 3.85 -8.88 0.49
C GLU A 82 4.00 -7.41 0.89
N PRO A 83 2.90 -6.76 1.33
CA PRO A 83 2.97 -5.42 1.91
C PRO A 83 3.95 -5.37 3.09
N ILE A 84 4.76 -4.31 3.14
CA ILE A 84 5.77 -4.07 4.20
C ILE A 84 5.15 -4.17 5.60
N VAL A 85 3.92 -3.69 5.75
CA VAL A 85 3.16 -3.73 6.99
C VAL A 85 1.86 -4.48 6.75
N SER A 86 1.58 -5.47 7.60
CA SER A 86 0.35 -6.24 7.50
C SER A 86 -0.89 -5.40 7.83
N ASN A 87 -2.01 -5.73 7.19
CA ASN A 87 -3.27 -5.02 7.43
C ASN A 87 -3.70 -5.04 8.90
N LYS A 88 -3.45 -6.14 9.63
CA LYS A 88 -3.75 -6.25 11.07
C LYS A 88 -3.04 -5.17 11.89
N LYS A 89 -1.76 -4.89 11.60
CA LYS A 89 -0.99 -3.84 12.29
C LYS A 89 -1.53 -2.45 11.97
N ILE A 90 -1.88 -2.21 10.71
CA ILE A 90 -2.48 -0.94 10.27
C ILE A 90 -3.81 -0.70 10.98
N MET A 91 -4.71 -1.69 10.99
CA MET A 91 -6.01 -1.59 11.67
C MET A 91 -5.85 -1.31 13.16
N SER A 92 -4.91 -1.99 13.83
CA SER A 92 -4.62 -1.74 15.25
C SER A 92 -4.11 -0.30 15.51
N ALA A 93 -3.28 0.24 14.62
CA ALA A 93 -2.79 1.62 14.74
C ALA A 93 -3.92 2.67 14.58
N LEU A 94 -4.90 2.40 13.72
CA LEU A 94 -6.02 3.30 13.44
C LEU A 94 -7.17 3.18 14.47
N GLN A 95 -7.32 2.02 15.11
CA GLN A 95 -8.49 1.63 15.92
C GLN A 95 -8.94 2.68 16.94
N LYS A 96 -8.01 3.37 17.60
CA LYS A 96 -8.32 4.33 18.68
C LYS A 96 -9.23 5.47 18.19
N ASN A 97 -8.92 6.03 17.02
CA ASN A 97 -9.55 7.26 16.53
C ASN A 97 -10.56 6.99 15.41
N ASP A 98 -10.57 5.78 14.85
CA ASP A 98 -11.37 5.37 13.68
C ASP A 98 -12.86 5.73 13.83
N LYS A 99 -13.49 5.34 14.94
CA LYS A 99 -14.91 5.61 15.20
C LYS A 99 -15.21 7.11 15.27
N GLU A 100 -14.40 7.89 15.96
CA GLU A 100 -14.60 9.35 16.11
C GLU A 100 -14.40 10.05 14.76
N ILE A 101 -13.40 9.64 13.97
CA ILE A 101 -13.19 10.17 12.61
C ILE A 101 -14.40 9.89 11.71
N HIS A 102 -14.98 8.69 11.77
CA HIS A 102 -16.18 8.35 11.00
C HIS A 102 -17.38 9.22 11.41
N LEU A 103 -17.64 9.37 12.71
CA LEU A 103 -18.71 10.23 13.21
C LEU A 103 -18.55 11.70 12.78
N LEU A 104 -17.34 12.26 12.91
CA LEU A 104 -17.04 13.63 12.46
C LEU A 104 -17.17 13.77 10.94
N THR A 105 -16.88 12.72 10.17
CA THR A 105 -17.02 12.71 8.71
C THR A 105 -18.48 12.76 8.30
N ASP A 106 -19.35 12.04 9.01
CA ASP A 106 -20.79 12.09 8.77
C ASP A 106 -21.40 13.41 9.24
N GLU A 107 -20.95 13.95 10.37
CA GLU A 107 -21.36 15.27 10.87
C GLU A 107 -21.03 16.38 9.86
N LEU A 108 -19.87 16.32 9.20
CA LEU A 108 -19.48 17.29 8.17
C LEU A 108 -20.39 17.29 6.93
N LYS A 109 -21.11 16.20 6.65
CA LYS A 109 -22.05 16.14 5.53
C LYS A 109 -23.34 16.94 5.81
N ILE A 110 -23.68 17.13 7.08
CA ILE A 110 -24.97 17.72 7.51
C ILE A 110 -24.81 19.05 8.29
N CYS A 111 -23.59 19.40 8.67
CA CYS A 111 -23.29 20.57 9.50
C CYS A 111 -23.52 21.92 8.76
N LYS A 112 -24.02 22.93 9.50
CA LYS A 112 -24.12 24.33 9.04
C LYS A 112 -22.75 25.05 9.16
N LYS A 113 -22.59 26.21 8.49
CA LYS A 113 -21.29 26.89 8.32
C LYS A 113 -20.53 27.21 9.63
N ASP A 114 -21.22 27.44 10.73
CA ASP A 114 -20.60 27.97 11.96
C ASP A 114 -19.77 26.91 12.72
N ASP A 115 -20.21 25.65 12.75
CA ASP A 115 -19.48 24.55 13.42
C ASP A 115 -18.50 23.81 12.48
N LEU A 116 -18.59 24.06 11.17
CA LEU A 116 -17.85 23.35 10.13
C LEU A 116 -16.33 23.40 10.37
N LYS A 117 -15.78 24.58 10.69
CA LYS A 117 -14.34 24.76 10.92
C LYS A 117 -13.86 23.97 12.14
N LYS A 118 -14.65 23.92 13.21
CA LYS A 118 -14.31 23.23 14.45
C LYS A 118 -14.27 21.72 14.23
N ILE A 119 -15.28 21.18 13.55
CA ILE A 119 -15.36 19.75 13.22
C ILE A 119 -14.23 19.35 12.27
N GLN A 120 -13.93 20.17 11.25
CA GLN A 120 -12.80 19.95 10.34
C GLN A 120 -11.46 19.90 11.07
N LEU A 121 -11.22 20.87 11.97
CA LEU A 121 -9.98 20.91 12.76
C LEU A 121 -9.86 19.66 13.63
N ARG A 122 -10.92 19.31 14.37
CA ARG A 122 -10.93 18.13 15.23
C ARG A 122 -10.67 16.85 14.43
N ARG A 123 -11.34 16.67 13.30
CA ARG A 123 -11.13 15.52 12.40
C ARG A 123 -9.68 15.46 11.93
N SER A 124 -9.13 16.60 11.49
CA SER A 124 -7.74 16.69 11.00
C SER A 124 -6.74 16.25 12.08
N VAL A 125 -6.89 16.72 13.32
CA VAL A 125 -6.00 16.34 14.43
C VAL A 125 -6.02 14.82 14.65
N LEU A 126 -7.21 14.22 14.73
CA LEU A 126 -7.35 12.78 14.95
C LEU A 126 -6.80 11.94 13.79
N THR A 127 -7.00 12.40 12.55
CA THR A 127 -6.42 11.79 11.36
C THR A 127 -4.90 11.86 11.39
N SER A 128 -4.31 13.02 11.70
CA SER A 128 -2.85 13.19 11.81
C SER A 128 -2.24 12.29 12.88
N GLU A 129 -2.85 12.20 14.06
CA GLU A 129 -2.41 11.29 15.13
C GLU A 129 -2.43 9.82 14.68
N SER A 130 -3.47 9.43 13.92
CA SER A 130 -3.60 8.06 13.42
C SER A 130 -2.55 7.77 12.34
N LEU A 131 -2.30 8.73 11.45
CA LEU A 131 -1.29 8.61 10.40
C LEU A 131 0.13 8.51 10.98
N GLU A 132 0.48 9.30 12.01
CA GLU A 132 1.79 9.19 12.66
C GLU A 132 2.04 7.78 13.23
N LYS A 133 1.01 7.14 13.79
CA LYS A 133 1.12 5.74 14.27
C LYS A 133 1.32 4.77 13.11
N VAL A 134 0.61 4.96 12.01
CA VAL A 134 0.79 4.15 10.80
C VAL A 134 2.19 4.31 10.24
N TYR A 135 2.69 5.55 10.14
CA TYR A 135 4.05 5.84 9.65
C TYR A 135 5.14 5.23 10.52
N ALA A 136 4.94 5.15 11.82
CA ALA A 136 5.85 4.48 12.74
C ALA A 136 6.01 2.98 12.48
N LEU A 137 5.06 2.33 11.79
CA LEU A 137 5.14 0.91 11.43
C LEU A 137 6.08 0.65 10.24
N TYR A 138 6.39 1.67 9.44
CA TYR A 138 7.18 1.51 8.22
C TYR A 138 8.68 1.61 8.50
N SER A 139 9.39 0.57 8.07
CA SER A 139 10.82 0.40 8.21
C SER A 139 11.37 -0.21 6.92
N PHE A 140 12.52 0.30 6.48
CA PHE A 140 13.12 -0.03 5.19
C PHE A 140 14.59 -0.37 5.38
N TYR A 141 15.06 -1.39 4.67
CA TYR A 141 16.47 -1.68 4.55
C TYR A 141 17.08 -0.85 3.43
N CYS A 142 18.14 -0.12 3.76
CA CYS A 142 18.98 0.56 2.77
C CYS A 142 19.89 -0.47 2.07
N PHE A 143 20.45 -0.09 0.91
CA PHE A 143 21.38 -0.95 0.16
C PHE A 143 22.60 -1.42 0.97
N ASN A 144 22.99 -0.66 2.01
CA ASN A 144 24.09 -0.97 2.92
C ASN A 144 23.64 -1.82 4.14
N GLY A 145 22.45 -2.43 4.09
CA GLY A 145 21.89 -3.25 5.16
C GLY A 145 21.37 -2.45 6.37
N LYS A 146 21.53 -1.12 6.41
CA LYS A 146 21.03 -0.32 7.53
C LYS A 146 19.51 -0.18 7.47
N ASN A 147 18.86 -0.42 8.60
CA ASN A 147 17.43 -0.18 8.75
C ASN A 147 17.15 1.31 9.00
N ARG A 148 16.15 1.88 8.31
CA ARG A 148 15.65 3.24 8.54
C ARG A 148 14.13 3.25 8.63
N SER A 149 13.58 4.03 9.55
CA SER A 149 12.14 4.28 9.60
C SER A 149 11.71 5.28 8.53
N LEU A 150 10.41 5.27 8.18
CA LEU A 150 9.86 6.26 7.24
C LEU A 150 10.15 7.70 7.68
N LYS A 151 10.02 7.99 8.98
CA LYS A 151 10.29 9.32 9.55
C LYS A 151 11.74 9.76 9.37
N GLN A 152 12.70 8.83 9.48
CA GLN A 152 14.11 9.13 9.22
C GLN A 152 14.39 9.39 7.74
N ILE A 153 13.67 8.71 6.84
CA ILE A 153 13.79 8.92 5.40
C ILE A 153 13.22 10.28 5.01
N CYS A 154 12.04 10.63 5.51
CA CYS A 154 11.37 11.89 5.18
C CYS A 154 12.05 13.14 5.76
N LYS A 155 12.79 13.04 6.86
CA LYS A 155 13.54 14.16 7.46
C LYS A 155 14.76 14.63 6.66
N ASN A 156 15.27 13.79 5.75
CA ASN A 156 16.46 14.08 4.96
C ASN A 156 16.12 14.58 3.55
N ARG A 157 14.94 15.19 3.36
CA ARG A 157 14.53 15.92 2.17
C ARG A 157 14.46 17.40 2.51
#